data_AF-A0A7M2REW9-F1
#
_entry.id   AF-A0A7M2REW9-F1
#
_cell.length_a   1.000
_cell.length_b   1.000
_cell.length_c   1.000
_cell.angle_alpha   90.00
_cell.angle_beta   90.00
_cell.angle_gamma   90.00
#
_symmetry.space_group_name_H-M   'P 1'
#
loop_
_entity.id
_entity.type
_entity.pdbx_description
1 polymer ?
#
loop_
_entity_poly.entity_id
_entity_poly.type
_entity_poly.pdbx_seq_one_letter_code
_entity_poly.pdbx_strand_id
1 'polypeptide(L)'
;MKVMIKNIGKQALLFCLLVLPVAAFSALPASAAPVAGEVTLEAAQEFTVEEGVPVSDTFTYRMNAITPGAPMPAGSTEGVYRFSIRGNDTVFAGPIEFSQAGTYSYEIAQMTDQRQEGCVYDEQVYRVTVYVDAGLHTNIVVRKSSGKKTSQIHFQNRFSLRPSDPSVKVDPPVKKTGTSGTGTAKTGDDTNLASWIMTMTGSAFTALCFAAFLIKRKQREELHVISREI
;
A
#
# COMPACT_ATOMS: atom_id res chain seq x y z
N MET A 1 28.84 -17.61 -79.75
CA MET A 1 28.20 -16.67 -78.79
C MET A 1 26.68 -16.68 -78.96
N LYS A 2 25.99 -17.73 -78.48
CA LYS A 2 24.50 -17.80 -78.51
C LYS A 2 23.92 -18.87 -77.57
N VAL A 3 24.66 -19.19 -76.49
CA VAL A 3 24.20 -20.10 -75.42
C VAL A 3 23.45 -19.33 -74.31
N MET A 4 23.35 -18.00 -74.41
CA MET A 4 22.91 -17.15 -73.30
C MET A 4 21.56 -16.45 -73.51
N ILE A 5 20.63 -17.07 -74.26
CA ILE A 5 19.27 -16.53 -74.50
C ILE A 5 18.21 -17.58 -74.11
N LYS A 6 18.35 -18.24 -72.95
CA LYS A 6 17.33 -19.21 -72.49
C LYS A 6 16.84 -19.05 -71.05
N ASN A 7 17.39 -18.13 -70.25
CA ASN A 7 17.04 -18.05 -68.82
C ASN A 7 16.51 -16.69 -68.31
N ILE A 8 16.46 -15.63 -69.14
CA ILE A 8 16.05 -14.29 -68.66
C ILE A 8 14.53 -14.19 -68.46
N GLY A 9 13.71 -14.88 -69.26
CA GLY A 9 12.25 -14.82 -69.13
C GLY A 9 11.68 -15.56 -67.92
N LYS A 10 12.31 -16.65 -67.47
CA LYS A 10 11.87 -17.40 -66.28
C LYS A 10 12.30 -16.75 -64.97
N GLN A 11 13.46 -16.08 -64.96
CA GLN A 11 13.96 -15.37 -63.77
C GLN A 11 13.21 -14.05 -63.52
N ALA A 12 12.81 -13.33 -64.58
CA ALA A 12 11.98 -12.13 -64.43
C ALA A 12 10.53 -12.44 -64.00
N LEU A 13 9.96 -13.57 -64.45
CA LEU A 13 8.62 -14.01 -64.03
C LEU A 13 8.61 -14.48 -62.56
N LEU A 14 9.69 -15.11 -62.10
CA LEU A 14 9.87 -15.50 -60.69
C LEU A 14 10.17 -14.31 -59.76
N PHE A 15 10.73 -13.21 -60.30
CA PHE A 15 10.96 -11.99 -59.52
C PHE A 15 9.69 -11.14 -59.35
N CYS A 16 8.82 -11.09 -60.37
CA CYS A 16 7.50 -10.42 -60.25
C CYS A 16 6.53 -11.15 -59.30
N LEU A 17 6.72 -12.45 -59.06
CA LEU A 17 5.86 -13.24 -58.18
C LEU A 17 6.30 -13.20 -56.70
N LEU A 18 7.46 -12.62 -56.39
CA LEU A 18 8.01 -12.56 -55.02
C LEU A 18 7.92 -11.17 -54.37
N VAL A 19 7.53 -10.12 -55.12
CA VAL A 19 7.42 -8.74 -54.59
C VAL A 19 5.96 -8.29 -54.38
N LEU A 20 4.98 -9.15 -54.70
CA LEU A 20 3.54 -8.86 -54.61
C LEU A 20 2.79 -9.60 -53.47
N PRO A 21 3.31 -9.64 -52.22
CA PRO A 21 2.39 -9.76 -51.08
C PRO A 21 2.72 -8.85 -49.89
N VAL A 22 3.41 -7.70 -50.07
CA VAL A 22 3.69 -6.78 -48.94
C VAL A 22 2.60 -5.72 -48.72
N ALA A 23 1.64 -5.56 -49.65
CA ALA A 23 0.56 -4.58 -49.53
C ALA A 23 -0.78 -5.16 -49.05
N ALA A 24 -0.76 -6.34 -48.41
CA ALA A 24 -1.90 -6.87 -47.67
C ALA A 24 -1.58 -6.94 -46.17
N PHE A 25 -0.97 -5.87 -45.64
CA PHE A 25 -1.21 -5.53 -44.24
C PHE A 25 -2.67 -5.10 -44.17
N SER A 26 -3.55 -6.10 -44.05
CA SER A 26 -4.96 -5.88 -43.76
C SER A 26 -5.00 -4.91 -42.58
N ALA A 27 -5.67 -3.78 -42.76
CA ALA A 27 -5.95 -2.88 -41.67
C ALA A 27 -6.73 -3.71 -40.64
N LEU A 28 -6.03 -4.20 -39.61
CA LEU A 28 -6.70 -4.73 -38.45
C LEU A 28 -7.57 -3.58 -37.96
N PRO A 29 -8.89 -3.79 -37.78
CA PRO A 29 -9.69 -2.78 -37.12
C PRO A 29 -9.07 -2.54 -35.75
N ALA A 30 -8.40 -1.39 -35.60
CA ALA A 30 -7.99 -0.90 -34.30
C ALA A 30 -9.27 -0.46 -33.60
N SER A 31 -9.89 -1.39 -32.86
CA SER A 31 -10.95 -1.03 -31.95
C SER A 31 -10.32 -0.13 -30.89
N ALA A 32 -10.62 1.16 -30.94
CA ALA A 32 -10.37 2.02 -29.79
C ALA A 32 -11.06 1.37 -28.58
N ALA A 33 -10.32 1.20 -27.48
CA ALA A 33 -10.96 0.80 -26.24
C ALA A 33 -12.08 1.81 -25.94
N PRO A 34 -13.27 1.34 -25.50
CA PRO A 34 -14.32 2.27 -25.10
C PRO A 34 -13.74 3.21 -24.05
N VAL A 35 -13.99 4.52 -24.20
CA VAL A 35 -13.64 5.50 -23.18
C VAL A 35 -14.40 5.07 -21.92
N ALA A 36 -13.68 4.61 -20.91
CA ALA A 36 -14.23 4.23 -19.62
C ALA A 36 -13.76 5.24 -18.58
N GLY A 37 -14.64 5.60 -17.65
CA GLY A 37 -14.20 6.28 -16.44
C GLY A 37 -13.38 5.29 -15.61
N GLU A 38 -12.15 5.63 -15.27
CA GLU A 38 -11.27 4.75 -14.49
C GLU A 38 -11.04 5.34 -13.10
N VAL A 39 -11.18 4.52 -12.06
CA VAL A 39 -10.84 4.90 -10.68
C VAL A 39 -9.91 3.87 -10.08
N THR A 40 -8.79 4.36 -9.58
CA THR A 40 -7.85 3.59 -8.76
C THR A 40 -7.72 4.26 -7.40
N LEU A 41 -7.86 3.49 -6.33
CA LEU A 41 -7.88 4.01 -4.97
C LEU A 41 -6.56 3.75 -4.27
N GLU A 42 -5.94 4.81 -3.75
CA GLU A 42 -4.73 4.72 -2.94
C GLU A 42 -5.11 4.30 -1.51
N ALA A 43 -4.56 3.17 -1.06
CA ALA A 43 -4.76 2.64 0.29
C ALA A 43 -3.39 2.45 0.97
N ALA A 44 -3.22 3.09 2.11
CA ALA A 44 -1.99 3.04 2.90
C ALA A 44 -2.18 2.22 4.17
N GLN A 45 -1.08 1.62 4.62
CA GLN A 45 -0.99 0.87 5.88
C GLN A 45 0.12 1.44 6.75
N GLU A 46 -0.21 1.61 8.03
CA GLU A 46 0.74 1.79 9.12
C GLU A 46 0.64 0.57 10.05
N PHE A 47 1.74 -0.14 10.21
CA PHE A 47 1.90 -1.28 11.08
C PHE A 47 2.99 -1.00 12.12
N THR A 48 2.59 -0.97 13.39
CA THR A 48 3.49 -0.73 14.51
C THR A 48 3.76 -2.01 15.27
N VAL A 49 5.03 -2.40 15.39
CA VAL A 49 5.48 -3.49 16.26
C VAL A 49 6.07 -2.90 17.52
N GLU A 50 5.42 -3.14 18.66
CA GLU A 50 5.91 -2.64 19.95
C GLU A 50 6.77 -3.64 20.71
N GLU A 51 6.37 -4.91 20.72
CA GLU A 51 7.07 -5.96 21.45
C GLU A 51 6.82 -7.32 20.80
N GLY A 52 7.85 -8.16 20.74
CA GLY A 52 7.81 -9.49 20.12
C GLY A 52 8.07 -9.47 18.61
N VAL A 53 7.82 -10.61 17.96
CA VAL A 53 7.99 -10.78 16.51
C VAL A 53 6.66 -11.27 15.91
N PRO A 54 6.03 -10.51 15.00
CA PRO A 54 4.78 -10.94 14.37
C PRO A 54 5.01 -12.15 13.44
N VAL A 55 3.99 -12.99 13.31
CA VAL A 55 4.00 -14.13 12.39
C VAL A 55 3.93 -13.66 10.94
N SER A 56 3.25 -12.54 10.70
CA SER A 56 3.15 -11.88 9.40
C SER A 56 3.06 -10.37 9.57
N ASP A 57 3.68 -9.63 8.64
CA ASP A 57 3.54 -8.19 8.45
C ASP A 57 2.60 -7.84 7.27
N THR A 58 1.96 -8.85 6.68
CA THR A 58 1.05 -8.71 5.53
C THR A 58 -0.39 -8.80 5.99
N PHE A 59 -1.17 -7.79 5.64
CA PHE A 59 -2.61 -7.74 5.91
C PHE A 59 -3.40 -7.68 4.62
N THR A 60 -4.59 -8.28 4.64
CA THR A 60 -5.48 -8.34 3.48
C THR A 60 -6.69 -7.45 3.71
N TYR A 61 -7.08 -6.75 2.67
CA TYR A 61 -8.20 -5.83 2.62
C TYR A 61 -9.19 -6.29 1.58
N ARG A 62 -10.45 -5.93 1.79
CA ARG A 62 -11.53 -6.18 0.83
C ARG A 62 -12.11 -4.87 0.36
N MET A 63 -12.56 -4.85 -0.89
CA MET A 63 -13.47 -3.86 -1.43
C MET A 63 -14.71 -4.60 -1.93
N ASN A 64 -15.89 -4.14 -1.51
CA ASN A 64 -17.18 -4.68 -1.91
C ASN A 64 -18.04 -3.58 -2.52
N ALA A 65 -18.82 -3.89 -3.54
CA ALA A 65 -19.87 -2.99 -4.02
C ALA A 65 -21.04 -2.95 -3.02
N ILE A 66 -21.45 -1.74 -2.64
CA ILE A 66 -22.70 -1.49 -1.91
C ILE A 66 -23.84 -1.31 -2.92
N THR A 67 -23.59 -0.58 -4.00
CA THR A 67 -24.56 -0.41 -5.09
C THR A 67 -24.70 -1.73 -5.86
N PRO A 68 -25.89 -2.34 -5.95
CA PRO A 68 -26.09 -3.59 -6.68
C PRO A 68 -25.68 -3.45 -8.15
N GLY A 69 -24.89 -4.40 -8.65
CA GLY A 69 -24.41 -4.42 -10.04
C GLY A 69 -23.38 -3.35 -10.38
N ALA A 70 -22.82 -2.62 -9.39
CA ALA A 70 -21.72 -1.71 -9.64
C ALA A 70 -20.48 -2.45 -10.19
N PRO A 71 -19.71 -1.83 -11.09
CA PRO A 71 -18.50 -2.43 -11.63
C PRO A 71 -17.48 -2.66 -10.50
N MET A 72 -16.74 -3.75 -10.59
CA MET A 72 -15.72 -4.15 -9.63
C MET A 72 -14.37 -4.30 -10.36
N PRO A 73 -13.23 -4.13 -9.68
CA PRO A 73 -11.94 -4.35 -10.30
C PRO A 73 -11.78 -5.77 -10.86
N ALA A 74 -10.92 -5.90 -11.88
CA ALA A 74 -10.55 -7.20 -12.42
C ALA A 74 -10.00 -8.14 -11.32
N GLY A 75 -10.35 -9.42 -11.39
CA GLY A 75 -9.97 -10.42 -10.37
C GLY A 75 -10.88 -10.47 -9.14
N SER A 76 -11.93 -9.65 -9.08
CA SER A 76 -12.96 -9.78 -8.04
C SER A 76 -13.71 -11.11 -8.15
N THR A 77 -13.93 -11.76 -7.01
CA THR A 77 -14.70 -13.01 -6.90
C THR A 77 -15.88 -12.79 -5.95
N GLU A 78 -17.06 -13.28 -6.34
CA GLU A 78 -18.29 -13.15 -5.52
C GLU A 78 -18.60 -11.71 -5.08
N GLY A 79 -18.27 -10.71 -5.92
CA GLY A 79 -18.50 -9.29 -5.61
C GLY A 79 -17.50 -8.69 -4.63
N VAL A 80 -16.39 -9.37 -4.37
CA VAL A 80 -15.32 -8.94 -3.46
C VAL A 80 -14.00 -8.85 -4.21
N TYR A 81 -13.39 -7.66 -4.20
CA TYR A 81 -12.01 -7.46 -4.62
C TYR A 81 -11.10 -7.55 -3.41
N ARG A 82 -9.97 -8.27 -3.52
CA ARG A 82 -9.00 -8.44 -2.43
C ARG A 82 -7.64 -7.89 -2.85
N PHE A 83 -7.00 -7.18 -1.93
CA PHE A 83 -5.62 -6.71 -2.09
C PHE A 83 -4.91 -6.81 -0.74
N SER A 84 -3.58 -6.88 -0.75
CA SER A 84 -2.77 -7.02 0.46
C SER A 84 -1.71 -5.94 0.53
N ILE A 85 -1.39 -5.52 1.76
CA ILE A 85 -0.32 -4.55 2.03
C ILE A 85 0.65 -5.18 3.04
N ARG A 86 1.94 -5.13 2.73
CA ARG A 86 3.02 -5.66 3.56
C ARG A 86 3.76 -4.53 4.27
N GLY A 87 3.97 -4.65 5.58
CA GLY A 87 4.71 -3.67 6.37
C GLY A 87 4.05 -2.29 6.34
N ASN A 88 4.85 -1.23 6.22
CA ASN A 88 4.35 0.13 6.06
C ASN A 88 4.46 0.51 4.60
N ASP A 89 3.35 0.48 3.87
CA ASP A 89 3.35 0.68 2.44
C ASP A 89 2.01 1.26 1.95
N THR A 90 2.01 1.72 0.71
CA THR A 90 0.85 2.25 0.01
C THR A 90 0.66 1.50 -1.29
N VAL A 91 -0.56 1.01 -1.52
CA VAL A 91 -0.92 0.27 -2.74
C VAL A 91 -2.09 0.93 -3.44
N PHE A 92 -2.17 0.67 -4.74
CA PHE A 92 -3.26 1.13 -5.60
C PHE A 92 -4.26 -0.01 -5.80
N ALA A 93 -5.44 0.12 -5.20
CA ALA A 93 -6.55 -0.83 -5.31
C ALA A 93 -7.43 -0.47 -6.51
N GLY A 94 -7.53 -1.38 -7.48
CA GLY A 94 -8.24 -1.15 -8.73
C GLY A 94 -7.47 -1.66 -9.96
N PRO A 95 -7.77 -1.14 -11.15
CA PRO A 95 -8.76 -0.09 -11.43
C PRO A 95 -10.21 -0.58 -11.40
N ILE A 96 -11.15 0.35 -11.19
CA ILE A 96 -12.59 0.17 -11.43
C ILE A 96 -12.94 0.89 -12.74
N GLU A 97 -13.52 0.16 -13.69
CA GLU A 97 -13.91 0.70 -15.00
C GLU A 97 -15.43 0.97 -15.04
N PHE A 98 -15.80 2.21 -15.32
CA PHE A 98 -17.18 2.68 -15.44
C PHE A 98 -17.53 2.92 -16.90
N SER A 99 -18.58 2.25 -17.38
CA SER A 99 -19.10 2.41 -18.74
C SER A 99 -20.40 3.22 -18.81
N GLN A 100 -20.94 3.64 -17.66
CA GLN A 100 -22.20 4.36 -17.56
C GLN A 100 -22.12 5.46 -16.50
N ALA A 101 -22.84 6.56 -16.75
CA ALA A 101 -23.04 7.61 -15.77
C ALA A 101 -23.85 7.09 -14.58
N GLY A 102 -23.55 7.57 -13.38
CA GLY A 102 -24.22 7.11 -12.18
C GLY A 102 -23.50 7.48 -10.89
N THR A 103 -24.04 6.99 -9.78
CA THR A 103 -23.41 7.07 -8.46
C THR A 103 -23.21 5.66 -7.91
N TYR A 104 -21.96 5.29 -7.68
CA TYR A 104 -21.56 3.96 -7.27
C TYR A 104 -20.94 4.03 -5.88
N SER A 105 -21.41 3.18 -4.96
CA SER A 105 -20.89 3.13 -3.60
C SER A 105 -20.19 1.81 -3.33
N TYR A 106 -19.05 1.90 -2.65
CA TYR A 106 -18.19 0.79 -2.27
C TYR A 106 -17.84 0.87 -0.79
N GLU A 107 -17.55 -0.28 -0.20
CA GLU A 107 -17.02 -0.45 1.13
C GLU A 107 -15.61 -1.02 1.07
N ILE A 108 -14.64 -0.42 1.76
CA ILE A 108 -13.29 -0.94 1.91
C ILE A 108 -13.00 -1.15 3.39
N ALA A 109 -12.55 -2.36 3.74
CA ALA A 109 -12.26 -2.74 5.12
C ALA A 109 -11.16 -3.80 5.17
N GLN A 110 -10.48 -3.88 6.30
CA GLN A 110 -9.54 -4.96 6.56
C GLN A 110 -10.27 -6.29 6.76
N MET A 111 -9.68 -7.37 6.28
CA MET A 111 -10.13 -8.73 6.58
C MET A 111 -9.58 -9.19 7.92
N THR A 112 -10.46 -9.77 8.74
CA THR A 112 -10.15 -10.19 10.11
C THR A 112 -10.54 -11.65 10.38
N ASP A 113 -10.71 -12.44 9.32
CA ASP A 113 -10.99 -13.87 9.36
C ASP A 113 -9.76 -14.69 9.78
N GLN A 114 -8.56 -14.27 9.35
CA GLN A 114 -7.29 -14.87 9.77
C GLN A 114 -6.50 -13.89 10.65
N ARG A 115 -6.72 -13.97 11.96
CA ARG A 115 -6.04 -13.10 12.94
C ARG A 115 -4.79 -13.78 13.50
N GLN A 116 -3.70 -13.03 13.59
CA GLN A 116 -2.54 -13.43 14.38
C GLN A 116 -2.70 -12.99 15.85
N GLU A 117 -2.26 -13.84 16.77
CA GLU A 117 -2.22 -13.53 18.19
C GLU A 117 -1.31 -12.32 18.45
N GLY A 118 -1.65 -11.47 19.44
CA GLY A 118 -0.89 -10.26 19.75
C GLY A 118 -1.09 -9.10 18.77
N CYS A 119 -1.89 -9.27 17.71
CA CYS A 119 -2.18 -8.21 16.75
C CYS A 119 -3.58 -7.60 16.93
N VAL A 120 -3.60 -6.28 17.01
CA VAL A 120 -4.78 -5.42 16.91
C VAL A 120 -4.90 -4.97 15.46
N TYR A 121 -6.00 -5.38 14.83
CA TYR A 121 -6.34 -5.05 13.45
C TYR A 121 -7.18 -3.78 13.40
N ASP A 122 -7.11 -3.03 12.32
CA ASP A 122 -7.96 -1.87 12.07
C ASP A 122 -9.41 -2.28 11.78
N GLU A 123 -10.36 -1.67 12.47
CA GLU A 123 -11.80 -1.87 12.28
C GLU A 123 -12.46 -0.73 11.47
N GLN A 124 -11.67 0.24 11.00
CA GLN A 124 -12.12 1.35 10.19
C GLN A 124 -12.66 0.85 8.85
N VAL A 125 -13.94 1.11 8.62
CA VAL A 125 -14.57 0.91 7.32
C VAL A 125 -14.58 2.23 6.55
N TYR A 126 -14.18 2.19 5.28
CA TYR A 126 -14.24 3.33 4.37
C TYR A 126 -15.39 3.15 3.38
N ARG A 127 -16.27 4.14 3.30
CA ARG A 127 -17.31 4.23 2.28
C ARG A 127 -16.84 5.15 1.17
N VAL A 128 -16.68 4.61 -0.02
CA VAL A 128 -16.25 5.33 -1.21
C VAL A 128 -17.46 5.54 -2.10
N THR A 129 -17.76 6.78 -2.45
CA THR A 129 -18.79 7.13 -3.43
C THR A 129 -18.11 7.70 -4.66
N VAL A 130 -18.32 7.05 -5.80
CA VAL A 130 -17.85 7.49 -7.12
C VAL A 130 -19.03 8.07 -7.87
N TYR A 131 -18.92 9.33 -8.28
CA TYR A 131 -19.84 10.00 -9.17
C TYR A 131 -19.26 9.98 -10.58
N VAL A 132 -20.02 9.46 -11.53
CA VAL A 132 -19.64 9.35 -12.94
C VAL A 132 -20.62 10.18 -13.76
N ASP A 133 -20.12 11.15 -14.52
CA ASP A 133 -20.95 12.00 -15.37
C ASP A 133 -21.24 11.36 -16.74
N ALA A 134 -22.00 12.05 -17.58
CA ALA A 134 -22.35 11.57 -18.93
C ALA A 134 -21.14 11.43 -19.88
N GLY A 135 -20.04 12.14 -19.61
CA GLY A 135 -18.77 12.03 -20.30
C GLY A 135 -17.80 11.02 -19.65
N LEU A 136 -18.26 10.28 -18.63
CA LEU A 136 -17.50 9.32 -17.84
C LEU A 136 -16.34 9.93 -17.02
N HIS A 137 -16.38 11.23 -16.74
CA HIS A 137 -15.47 11.82 -15.77
C HIS A 137 -15.88 11.38 -14.36
N THR A 138 -14.89 11.12 -13.51
CA THR A 138 -15.11 10.55 -12.17
C THR A 138 -14.79 11.57 -11.09
N ASN A 139 -15.60 11.59 -10.03
CA ASN A 139 -15.35 12.33 -8.81
C ASN A 139 -15.56 11.41 -7.60
N ILE A 140 -14.62 11.41 -6.67
CA ILE A 140 -14.57 10.44 -5.57
C ILE A 140 -14.75 11.16 -4.23
N VAL A 141 -15.63 10.61 -3.39
CA VAL A 141 -15.78 11.03 -2.00
C VAL A 141 -15.57 9.84 -1.09
N VAL A 142 -14.58 9.94 -0.21
CA VAL A 142 -14.30 8.92 0.81
C VAL A 142 -14.81 9.40 2.16
N ARG A 143 -15.52 8.51 2.87
CA ARG A 143 -15.96 8.73 4.25
C ARG A 143 -15.53 7.57 5.14
N LYS A 144 -15.18 7.89 6.37
CA LYS A 144 -15.03 6.90 7.44
C LYS A 144 -16.40 6.36 7.85
N SER A 145 -16.43 5.21 8.53
CA SER A 145 -17.62 4.63 9.15
C SER A 145 -18.34 5.60 10.10
N SER A 146 -17.60 6.52 10.72
CA SER A 146 -18.15 7.63 11.53
C SER A 146 -18.92 8.68 10.73
N GLY A 147 -18.92 8.62 9.39
CA GLY A 147 -19.53 9.59 8.49
C GLY A 147 -18.62 10.77 8.12
N LYS A 148 -17.47 10.93 8.80
CA LYS A 148 -16.51 12.01 8.51
C LYS A 148 -15.86 11.82 7.14
N LYS A 149 -15.87 12.88 6.30
CA LYS A 149 -15.13 12.91 5.03
C LYS A 149 -13.62 12.88 5.29
N THR A 150 -12.90 12.17 4.44
CA THR A 150 -11.44 12.09 4.45
C THR A 150 -10.90 12.07 3.03
N SER A 151 -9.63 12.41 2.86
CA SER A 151 -8.92 12.33 1.58
C SER A 151 -8.12 11.04 1.42
N GLN A 152 -8.04 10.20 2.45
CA GLN A 152 -7.15 9.04 2.49
C GLN A 152 -7.85 7.81 3.05
N ILE A 153 -7.53 6.66 2.46
CA ILE A 153 -7.77 5.34 3.03
C ILE A 153 -6.46 4.93 3.71
N HIS A 154 -6.48 4.85 5.04
CA HIS A 154 -5.28 4.63 5.85
C HIS A 154 -5.61 3.71 7.02
N PHE A 155 -5.05 2.50 6.99
CA PHE A 155 -5.28 1.47 7.99
C PHE A 155 -4.14 1.41 8.99
N GLN A 156 -4.48 1.24 10.27
CA GLN A 156 -3.55 1.19 11.40
C GLN A 156 -3.63 -0.16 12.12
N ASN A 157 -2.53 -0.89 12.06
CA ASN A 157 -2.37 -2.19 12.72
C ASN A 157 -1.29 -2.09 13.79
N ARG A 158 -1.43 -2.87 14.85
CA ARG A 158 -0.44 -2.89 15.95
C ARG A 158 -0.18 -4.30 16.43
N PHE A 159 1.07 -4.62 16.71
CA PHE A 159 1.49 -5.89 17.29
C PHE A 159 2.21 -5.66 18.61
N SER A 160 1.81 -6.42 19.63
CA SER A 160 2.51 -6.52 20.90
C SER A 160 2.24 -7.90 21.50
N LEU A 161 3.27 -8.73 21.54
CA LEU A 161 3.23 -10.03 22.20
C LEU A 161 4.45 -10.14 23.11
N ARG A 162 4.21 -10.08 24.41
CA ARG A 162 5.22 -10.47 25.39
C ARG A 162 5.38 -11.98 25.36
N PRO A 163 6.61 -12.52 25.24
CA PRO A 163 6.85 -13.90 25.65
C PRO A 163 6.40 -14.00 27.10
N SER A 164 5.35 -14.78 27.37
CA SER A 164 4.84 -14.97 28.71
C SER A 164 5.97 -15.39 29.66
N ASP A 165 6.11 -14.62 30.73
CA ASP A 165 6.96 -14.85 31.91
C ASP A 165 6.81 -16.31 32.43
N PRO A 166 7.89 -17.01 32.84
CA PRO A 166 7.93 -18.42 33.29
C PRO A 166 7.00 -18.86 34.45
N SER A 167 5.99 -18.08 34.82
CA SER A 167 4.99 -18.44 35.84
C SER A 167 3.89 -19.40 35.35
N VAL A 168 4.23 -20.31 34.43
CA VAL A 168 3.54 -21.61 34.35
C VAL A 168 3.79 -22.31 35.68
N LYS A 169 2.90 -22.10 36.64
CA LYS A 169 2.84 -22.89 37.86
C LYS A 169 2.36 -24.29 37.50
N VAL A 170 3.28 -25.17 37.13
CA VAL A 170 3.15 -26.56 37.54
C VAL A 170 3.84 -26.64 38.88
N ASP A 171 3.08 -26.83 39.96
CA ASP A 171 3.47 -27.68 41.11
C ASP A 171 2.49 -27.59 42.30
N PRO A 172 2.37 -28.60 43.22
CA PRO A 172 3.15 -29.86 43.34
C PRO A 172 2.25 -31.10 43.73
N PRO A 173 2.73 -32.30 44.18
CA PRO A 173 3.72 -32.55 45.25
C PRO A 173 4.85 -33.55 44.89
N VAL A 174 6.07 -33.35 45.42
CA VAL A 174 6.81 -34.38 46.21
C VAL A 174 8.10 -33.80 46.86
N LYS A 175 8.11 -33.94 48.20
CA LYS A 175 9.18 -34.07 49.22
C LYS A 175 10.54 -33.34 49.08
N LYS A 176 10.79 -32.55 50.14
CA LYS A 176 12.09 -32.02 50.59
C LYS A 176 13.07 -33.12 51.01
N THR A 177 14.34 -32.95 50.65
CA THR A 177 15.49 -33.31 51.48
C THR A 177 16.64 -32.35 51.15
N GLY A 178 17.17 -31.66 52.16
CA GLY A 178 18.16 -30.60 52.01
C GLY A 178 19.59 -31.10 51.83
N THR A 179 20.49 -30.19 51.45
CA THR A 179 21.78 -29.95 52.13
C THR A 179 22.43 -28.70 51.52
N SER A 180 22.91 -27.86 52.44
CA SER A 180 23.71 -26.65 52.31
C SER A 180 24.98 -26.81 51.46
N GLY A 181 25.24 -25.82 50.59
CA GLY A 181 26.50 -25.63 49.88
C GLY A 181 26.76 -24.15 49.64
N THR A 182 27.68 -23.60 50.42
CA THR A 182 28.27 -22.26 50.38
C THR A 182 28.78 -21.86 48.98
N GLY A 183 28.38 -20.68 48.52
CA GLY A 183 28.96 -19.97 47.39
C GLY A 183 28.80 -18.46 47.59
N THR A 184 29.91 -17.78 47.84
CA THR A 184 30.02 -16.33 48.11
C THR A 184 29.92 -15.46 46.85
N ALA A 185 29.54 -14.19 47.08
CA ALA A 185 29.67 -13.00 46.21
C ALA A 185 28.59 -12.81 45.12
N LYS A 186 28.09 -11.61 44.79
CA LYS A 186 28.53 -10.22 45.05
C LYS A 186 27.32 -9.30 44.81
N THR A 187 27.13 -8.25 45.62
CA THR A 187 26.24 -7.11 45.32
C THR A 187 26.88 -6.23 44.24
N GLY A 188 26.08 -5.67 43.35
CA GLY A 188 26.54 -4.75 42.31
C GLY A 188 25.36 -3.95 41.76
N ASP A 189 24.95 -2.93 42.51
CA ASP A 189 24.20 -1.81 41.96
C ASP A 189 25.07 -1.16 40.88
N ASP A 190 24.64 -1.27 39.62
CA ASP A 190 25.07 -0.37 38.54
C ASP A 190 23.82 0.23 37.91
N THR A 191 23.13 1.08 38.68
CA THR A 191 22.14 1.98 38.08
C THR A 191 22.92 3.05 37.33
N ASN A 192 23.11 2.86 36.02
CA ASN A 192 23.74 3.83 35.13
C ASN A 192 22.84 5.08 35.01
N LEU A 193 22.94 5.99 35.99
CA LEU A 193 22.25 7.28 36.02
C LEU A 193 22.64 8.19 34.83
N ALA A 194 23.74 7.90 34.15
CA ALA A 194 24.19 8.62 32.97
C ALA A 194 23.27 8.37 31.74
N SER A 195 22.57 7.24 31.69
CA SER A 195 21.70 6.89 30.56
C SER A 195 20.45 7.79 30.49
N TRP A 196 19.97 8.29 31.63
CA TRP A 196 18.74 9.08 31.70
C TRP A 196 18.99 10.59 31.49
N ILE A 197 20.22 11.06 31.75
CA ILE A 197 20.59 12.46 31.55
C ILE A 197 20.82 12.78 30.06
N MET A 198 21.17 11.77 29.24
CA MET A 198 21.40 11.96 27.81
C MET A 198 20.11 12.03 26.97
N THR A 199 19.02 11.40 27.43
CA THR A 199 17.72 11.43 26.72
C THR A 199 16.94 12.73 26.93
N MET A 200 17.28 13.54 27.93
CA MET A 200 16.62 14.82 28.21
C MET A 200 17.25 16.03 27.50
N THR A 201 18.46 15.92 26.95
CA THR A 201 19.14 17.03 26.25
C THR A 201 18.93 17.03 24.73
N GLY A 202 18.47 15.93 24.15
CA GLY A 202 18.23 15.81 22.70
C GLY A 202 16.94 16.46 22.17
N SER A 203 15.91 16.62 23.01
CA SER A 203 14.60 17.15 22.58
C SER A 203 14.54 18.69 22.49
N ALA A 204 15.40 19.40 23.24
CA ALA A 204 15.50 20.85 23.17
C ALA A 204 16.28 21.32 21.93
N PHE A 205 17.26 20.53 21.47
CA PHE A 205 18.10 20.91 20.32
C PHE A 205 17.36 20.76 18.99
N THR A 206 16.52 19.72 18.84
CA THR A 206 15.70 19.54 17.63
C THR A 206 14.62 20.61 17.49
N ALA A 207 13.98 21.03 18.60
CA ALA A 207 13.02 22.13 18.60
C ALA A 207 13.67 23.48 18.24
N LEU A 208 14.88 23.76 18.76
CA LEU A 208 15.63 24.98 18.43
C LEU A 208 16.09 25.00 16.96
N CYS A 209 16.55 23.87 16.42
CA CYS A 209 16.91 23.77 15.01
C CYS A 209 15.68 23.93 14.09
N PHE A 210 14.52 23.39 14.46
CA PHE A 210 13.29 23.53 13.68
C PHE A 210 12.77 24.97 13.69
N ALA A 211 12.79 25.65 14.85
CA ALA A 211 12.44 27.06 14.93
C ALA A 211 13.38 27.95 14.10
N ALA A 212 14.69 27.71 14.14
CA ALA A 212 15.66 28.44 13.32
C ALA A 212 15.46 28.19 11.81
N PHE A 213 15.08 26.96 11.43
CA PHE A 213 14.74 26.62 10.04
C PHE A 213 13.50 27.37 9.55
N LEU A 214 12.44 27.44 10.36
CA LEU A 214 11.22 28.18 10.03
C LEU A 214 11.48 29.69 9.90
N ILE A 215 12.30 30.26 10.77
CA ILE A 215 12.70 31.68 10.70
C ILE A 215 13.52 31.95 9.43
N LYS A 216 14.49 31.08 9.08
CA LYS A 216 15.26 31.20 7.84
C LYS A 216 14.39 31.06 6.58
N ARG A 217 13.40 30.16 6.59
CA ARG A 217 12.47 30.00 5.47
C ARG A 217 11.63 31.26 5.26
N LYS A 218 11.09 31.82 6.34
CA LYS A 218 10.32 33.08 6.29
C LYS A 218 11.16 34.24 5.75
N GLN A 219 12.41 34.40 6.21
CA GLN A 219 13.28 35.46 5.69
C GLN A 219 13.66 35.28 4.21
N ARG A 220 13.79 34.03 3.71
CA ARG A 220 14.01 33.77 2.27
C ARG A 220 12.79 34.13 1.42
N GLU A 221 11.58 33.90 1.92
CA GLU A 221 10.36 34.27 1.23
C GLU A 221 10.21 35.81 1.14
N GLU A 222 10.50 36.54 2.23
CA GLU A 222 10.49 38.01 2.26
C GLU A 222 11.57 38.62 1.34
N LEU A 223 12.78 38.04 1.29
CA LEU A 223 13.84 38.51 0.38
C LEU A 223 13.49 38.28 -1.10
N HIS A 224 12.80 37.18 -1.42
CA HIS A 224 12.33 36.88 -2.76
C HIS A 224 11.18 37.78 -3.20
N VAL A 225 10.33 38.22 -2.26
CA VAL A 225 9.25 39.19 -2.54
C VAL A 225 9.83 40.57 -2.78
N ILE A 226 10.78 41.03 -1.95
CA ILE A 226 11.44 42.34 -2.13
C ILE A 226 12.27 42.39 -3.43
N SER A 227 12.92 41.29 -3.83
CA SER A 227 13.67 41.21 -5.10
C SER A 227 12.78 41.19 -6.35
N ARG A 228 11.46 41.05 -6.23
CA ARG A 228 10.52 41.17 -7.35
C ARG A 228 9.86 42.56 -7.47
N GLU A 229 10.07 43.42 -6.47
CA GLU A 229 9.45 44.75 -6.36
C GLU A 229 10.47 45.91 -6.56
N ILE A 230 11.75 45.60 -6.86
CA ILE A 230 12.80 46.55 -7.29
C ILE A 230 13.16 46.26 -8.74
#